data_AF-A0A6G3RSH4-F1
#
_entry.id   AF-A0A6G3RSH4-F1
#
_cell.length_a   1.000
_cell.length_b   1.000
_cell.length_c   1.000
_cell.angle_alpha   90.00
_cell.angle_beta   90.00
_cell.angle_gamma   90.00
#
_symmetry.space_group_name_H-M   'P 1'
#
loop_
_entity.id
_entity.type
_entity.pdbx_description
1 polymer ?
#
loop_
_entity_poly.entity_id
_entity_poly.type
_entity_poly.pdbx_seq_one_letter_code
_entity_poly.pdbx_strand_id
1 'polypeptide(L)'
;MTPDDCDAVAEVRVRGWQFAYAGLMPQAYLDGMSVAQDAARRRERFRRRGQFVAERAGAVVGWGCHGPGRDHDVPPGEAELYALYARPAQVSTGVGRALLDACAAD
;
A
#
# COMPACT_ATOMS: atom_id res chain seq x y z
N MET A 1 10.53 -1.76 -4.57
CA MET A 1 9.46 -2.36 -5.40
C MET A 1 9.84 -2.27 -6.87
N THR A 2 9.54 -3.31 -7.65
CA THR A 2 9.72 -3.44 -9.11
C THR A 2 8.35 -3.51 -9.81
N PRO A 3 8.26 -3.32 -11.15
CA PRO A 3 7.00 -3.47 -11.87
C PRO A 3 6.33 -4.84 -11.65
N ASP A 4 7.13 -5.87 -11.42
CA ASP A 4 6.66 -7.24 -11.21
C ASP A 4 5.93 -7.40 -9.86
N ASP A 5 6.15 -6.50 -8.90
CA ASP A 5 5.46 -6.51 -7.61
C ASP A 5 4.02 -5.98 -7.70
N CYS A 6 3.61 -5.36 -8.82
CA CYS A 6 2.33 -4.66 -8.93
C CYS A 6 1.12 -5.55 -8.64
N ASP A 7 1.15 -6.81 -9.08
CA ASP A 7 0.04 -7.75 -8.84
C ASP A 7 -0.05 -8.13 -7.36
N ALA A 8 1.09 -8.44 -6.73
CA ALA A 8 1.12 -8.80 -5.31
C ALA A 8 0.74 -7.61 -4.41
N VAL A 9 1.19 -6.41 -4.76
CA VAL A 9 0.81 -5.16 -4.06
C VAL A 9 -0.69 -4.89 -4.21
N ALA A 10 -1.26 -5.10 -5.39
CA ALA A 10 -2.69 -4.94 -5.61
C ALA A 10 -3.50 -5.91 -4.74
N GLU A 11 -3.05 -7.15 -4.60
CA GLU A 11 -3.66 -8.12 -3.69
C GLU A 11 -3.58 -7.66 -2.23
N VAL A 12 -2.40 -7.24 -1.77
CA VAL A 12 -2.19 -6.70 -0.41
C VAL A 12 -3.16 -5.57 -0.12
N ARG A 13 -3.30 -4.60 -1.04
CA ARG A 13 -4.22 -3.48 -0.87
C ARG A 13 -5.68 -3.93 -0.84
N VAL A 14 -6.13 -4.69 -1.84
CA VAL A 14 -7.55 -5.08 -1.95
C VAL A 14 -7.97 -5.92 -0.76
N ARG A 15 -7.16 -6.92 -0.38
CA ARG A 15 -7.44 -7.76 0.79
C ARG A 15 -7.34 -6.98 2.09
N GLY A 16 -6.38 -6.06 2.21
CA GLY A 16 -6.27 -5.15 3.34
C GLY A 16 -7.51 -4.27 3.50
N TRP A 17 -8.03 -3.73 2.40
CA TRP A 17 -9.26 -2.91 2.40
C TRP A 17 -10.50 -3.72 2.80
N GLN A 18 -10.70 -4.88 2.17
CA GLN A 18 -11.82 -5.77 2.47
C GLN A 18 -11.83 -6.17 3.95
N PHE A 19 -10.66 -6.40 4.53
CA PHE A 19 -10.51 -6.72 5.95
C PHE A 19 -10.74 -5.50 6.85
N ALA A 20 -10.06 -4.38 6.60
CA ALA A 20 -10.06 -3.23 7.51
C ALA A 20 -11.39 -2.48 7.54
N TYR A 21 -12.15 -2.52 6.45
CA TYR A 21 -13.41 -1.77 6.31
C TYR A 21 -14.66 -2.64 6.32
N ALA A 22 -14.53 -3.94 6.62
CA ALA A 22 -15.68 -4.82 6.83
C ALA A 22 -16.61 -4.25 7.93
N GLY A 23 -17.90 -4.14 7.62
CA GLY A 23 -18.89 -3.54 8.53
C GLY A 23 -18.88 -2.00 8.59
N LEU A 24 -17.90 -1.33 7.97
CA LEU A 24 -17.82 0.14 7.87
C LEU A 24 -18.25 0.66 6.48
N MET A 25 -17.99 -0.13 5.43
CA MET A 25 -18.36 0.19 4.04
C MET A 25 -19.45 -0.76 3.53
N PRO A 26 -20.26 -0.36 2.53
CA PRO A 26 -21.20 -1.27 1.88
C PRO A 26 -20.49 -2.51 1.37
N GLN A 27 -20.99 -3.70 1.74
CA GLN A 27 -20.33 -4.96 1.40
C GLN A 27 -20.16 -5.14 -0.11
N ALA A 28 -21.17 -4.75 -0.91
CA ALA A 28 -21.09 -4.79 -2.37
C ALA A 28 -19.94 -3.95 -2.95
N TYR A 29 -19.54 -2.86 -2.29
CA TYR A 29 -18.38 -2.07 -2.70
C TYR A 29 -17.08 -2.84 -2.44
N LEU A 30 -16.94 -3.45 -1.26
CA LEU A 30 -15.77 -4.24 -0.88
C LEU A 30 -15.64 -5.49 -1.77
N ASP A 31 -16.75 -6.18 -2.05
CA ASP A 31 -16.80 -7.36 -2.91
C ASP A 31 -16.51 -7.01 -4.38
N GLY A 32 -16.90 -5.81 -4.81
CA GLY A 32 -16.65 -5.29 -6.16
C GLY A 32 -15.22 -4.83 -6.43
N MET A 33 -14.34 -4.79 -5.41
CA MET A 33 -12.94 -4.39 -5.60
C MET A 33 -12.19 -5.43 -6.45
N SER A 34 -11.53 -4.97 -7.52
CA SER A 34 -10.77 -5.83 -8.43
C SER A 34 -9.26 -5.67 -8.28
N VAL A 35 -8.57 -6.78 -7.98
CA VAL A 35 -7.10 -6.86 -7.94
C VAL A 35 -6.50 -6.53 -9.31
N ALA A 36 -7.05 -7.11 -10.39
CA ALA A 36 -6.53 -6.88 -11.74
C ALA A 36 -6.60 -5.41 -12.16
N GLN A 37 -7.73 -4.74 -11.90
CA GLN A 37 -7.87 -3.31 -12.19
C GLN A 37 -6.94 -2.46 -11.31
N ASP A 38 -6.75 -2.84 -10.05
CA ASP A 38 -5.83 -2.15 -9.15
C ASP A 38 -4.36 -2.29 -9.58
N ALA A 39 -3.96 -3.48 -10.03
CA ALA A 39 -2.62 -3.75 -10.54
C ALA A 39 -2.34 -2.99 -11.84
N ALA A 40 -3.31 -2.90 -12.76
CA ALA A 40 -3.19 -2.10 -13.98
C ALA A 40 -2.95 -0.62 -13.66
N ARG A 41 -3.75 -0.04 -12.76
CA ARG A 41 -3.56 1.35 -12.27
C ARG A 41 -2.20 1.57 -11.63
N ARG A 42 -1.63 0.55 -10.97
CA ARG A 42 -0.30 0.62 -10.35
C ARG A 42 0.82 0.62 -11.37
N ARG A 43 0.74 -0.23 -12.39
CA ARG A 43 1.70 -0.25 -13.50
C ARG A 43 1.77 1.11 -14.19
N GLU A 44 0.64 1.77 -14.41
CA GLU A 44 0.59 3.13 -14.98
C GLU A 44 1.27 4.17 -14.07
N ARG A 45 1.14 4.03 -12.76
CA ARG A 45 1.68 4.96 -11.75
C ARG A 45 3.08 4.59 -11.25
N PHE A 46 3.66 3.51 -11.76
CA PHE A 46 4.88 2.90 -11.25
C PHE A 46 6.10 3.83 -11.30
N ARG A 47 6.09 4.84 -12.18
CA ARG A 47 7.18 5.81 -12.33
C ARG A 47 7.46 6.68 -11.10
N ARG A 48 6.68 6.54 -10.02
CA ARG A 48 6.86 7.26 -8.75
C ARG A 48 7.87 6.56 -7.84
N ARG A 49 8.85 7.33 -7.34
CA ARG A 49 9.74 6.94 -6.23
C ARG A 49 8.95 6.84 -4.91
N GLY A 50 9.61 6.38 -3.84
CA GLY A 50 9.00 6.24 -2.51
C GLY A 50 8.01 5.08 -2.40
N GLN A 51 8.28 3.95 -3.06
CA GLN A 51 7.43 2.75 -2.98
C GLN A 51 8.21 1.54 -2.46
N PHE A 52 7.71 0.97 -1.37
CA PHE A 52 8.35 -0.10 -0.62
C PHE A 52 7.42 -1.30 -0.48
N VAL A 53 8.01 -2.49 -0.57
CA VAL A 53 7.35 -3.77 -0.28
C VAL A 53 8.05 -4.42 0.91
N ALA A 54 7.25 -5.05 1.76
CA ALA A 54 7.76 -5.94 2.80
C ALA A 54 7.60 -7.37 2.30
N GLU A 55 8.67 -8.15 2.38
CA GLU A 55 8.68 -9.54 1.94
C GLU A 55 8.94 -10.49 3.09
N ARG A 56 8.29 -11.66 3.05
CA ARG A 56 8.57 -12.80 3.93
C ARG A 56 8.52 -14.08 3.12
N ALA A 57 9.57 -14.89 3.23
CA ALA A 57 9.71 -16.15 2.49
C ALA A 57 9.45 -15.99 0.97
N GLY A 58 9.93 -14.89 0.37
CA GLY A 58 9.76 -14.59 -1.06
C GLY A 58 8.37 -14.11 -1.48
N ALA A 59 7.46 -13.88 -0.53
CA ALA A 59 6.13 -13.33 -0.82
C ALA A 59 6.00 -11.90 -0.29
N VAL A 60 5.42 -11.01 -1.10
CA VAL A 60 5.04 -9.66 -0.67
C VAL A 60 3.91 -9.77 0.36
N VAL A 61 4.18 -9.26 1.56
CA VAL A 61 3.27 -9.30 2.71
C VAL A 61 2.78 -7.90 3.14
N GLY A 62 3.37 -6.86 2.59
CA GLY A 62 3.00 -5.48 2.87
C GLY A 62 3.51 -4.52 1.80
N TRP A 63 2.90 -3.34 1.76
CA TRP A 63 3.25 -2.28 0.83
C TRP A 63 3.06 -0.92 1.49
N GLY A 64 4.03 -0.03 1.28
CA GLY A 64 3.99 1.35 1.74
C GLY A 64 4.43 2.28 0.62
N CYS A 65 3.82 3.47 0.54
CA CYS A 65 4.34 4.52 -0.30
C CYS A 65 4.13 5.91 0.27
N HIS A 66 5.06 6.80 -0.07
CA HIS A 66 5.05 8.20 0.33
C HIS A 66 5.40 9.10 -0.87
N GLY A 67 5.25 10.40 -0.66
CA GLY A 67 5.69 11.44 -1.59
C GLY A 67 5.49 12.82 -0.97
N PRO A 68 5.60 13.89 -1.77
CA PRO A 68 5.37 15.25 -1.28
C PRO A 68 3.99 15.41 -0.63
N GLY A 69 3.89 16.24 0.41
CA GLY A 69 2.60 16.64 0.97
C GLY A 69 1.64 17.14 -0.11
N ARG A 70 0.39 16.67 -0.07
CA ARG A 70 -0.63 17.01 -1.08
C ARG A 70 -1.48 18.24 -0.70
N ASP A 71 -1.48 18.61 0.57
CA ASP A 71 -2.25 19.76 1.07
C ASP A 71 -1.47 21.07 0.93
N HIS A 72 -2.20 22.17 0.77
CA HIS A 72 -1.61 23.48 0.43
C HIS A 72 -0.88 24.15 1.60
N ASP A 73 -1.20 23.75 2.83
CA ASP A 73 -0.65 24.26 4.09
C ASP A 73 0.53 23.44 4.59
N VAL A 74 0.89 22.35 3.90
CA VAL A 74 2.05 21.54 4.23
C VAL A 74 3.34 22.28 3.80
N PRO A 75 4.28 22.52 4.74
CA PRO A 75 5.54 23.17 4.42
C PRO A 75 6.32 22.43 3.31
N PRO A 76 7.05 23.15 2.45
CA PRO A 76 7.95 22.53 1.48
C PRO A 76 8.99 21.64 2.19
N GLY A 77 9.19 20.44 1.68
CA GLY A 77 10.14 19.46 2.24
C GLY A 77 9.51 18.42 3.17
N GLU A 78 8.23 18.60 3.56
CA GLU A 78 7.49 17.57 4.28
C GLU A 78 6.97 16.48 3.33
N ALA A 79 6.96 15.24 3.82
CA ALA A 79 6.48 14.08 3.10
C ALA A 79 5.17 13.56 3.71
N GLU A 80 4.33 12.98 2.86
CA GLU A 80 3.08 12.35 3.26
C GLU A 80 3.12 10.86 2.93
N LEU A 81 2.69 10.04 3.90
CA LEU A 81 2.47 8.61 3.72
C LEU A 81 1.14 8.38 3.01
N TYR A 82 1.18 8.14 1.70
CA TYR A 82 -0.01 7.94 0.88
C TYR A 82 -0.71 6.60 1.14
N ALA A 83 0.07 5.57 1.49
CA ALA A 83 -0.44 4.23 1.72
C ALA A 83 0.45 3.45 2.69
N LEU A 84 -0.18 2.67 3.55
CA LEU A 84 0.47 1.67 4.39
C LEU A 84 -0.47 0.48 4.57
N TYR A 85 -0.11 -0.66 3.99
CA TYR A 85 -0.92 -1.87 3.99
C TYR A 85 -0.09 -3.08 4.36
N ALA A 86 -0.69 -3.99 5.11
CA ALA A 86 -0.19 -5.34 5.35
C ALA A 86 -1.29 -6.34 5.02
N ARG A 87 -0.92 -7.56 4.62
CA ARG A 87 -1.89 -8.66 4.53
C ARG A 87 -2.57 -8.85 5.90
N PRO A 88 -3.87 -9.19 5.96
CA PRO A 88 -4.58 -9.36 7.23
C PRO A 88 -3.87 -10.29 8.23
N ALA A 89 -3.30 -11.40 7.74
CA ALA A 89 -2.55 -12.36 8.56
C ALA A 89 -1.21 -11.84 9.10
N GLN A 90 -0.79 -10.62 8.72
CA GLN A 90 0.50 -10.02 9.06
C GLN A 90 0.34 -8.75 9.90
N VAL A 91 -0.90 -8.42 10.29
CA VAL A 91 -1.19 -7.34 11.25
C VAL A 91 -0.55 -7.68 12.60
N SER A 92 0.01 -6.66 13.26
CA SER A 92 0.71 -6.79 14.54
C SER A 92 1.95 -7.70 14.53
N THR A 93 2.55 -7.92 13.35
CA THR A 93 3.79 -8.72 13.22
C THR A 93 5.05 -7.89 12.92
N GLY A 94 4.97 -6.56 13.02
CA GLY A 94 6.07 -5.63 12.73
C GLY A 94 6.18 -5.17 11.27
N VAL A 95 5.43 -5.77 10.33
CA VAL A 95 5.45 -5.39 8.89
C VAL A 95 5.17 -3.90 8.69
N GLY A 96 4.13 -3.36 9.33
CA GLY A 96 3.78 -1.95 9.20
C GLY A 96 4.88 -1.02 9.73
N ARG A 97 5.55 -1.41 10.82
CA ARG A 97 6.66 -0.62 11.38
C ARG A 97 7.85 -0.59 10.43
N ALA A 98 8.26 -1.75 9.91
CA ALA A 98 9.37 -1.83 8.96
C ALA A 98 9.13 -1.00 7.69
N LEU A 99 7.90 -1.03 7.17
CA LEU A 99 7.51 -0.21 6.01
C LEU A 99 7.53 1.29 6.31
N LEU A 100 7.06 1.69 7.49
CA LEU A 100 7.08 3.08 7.91
C LEU A 100 8.52 3.59 8.08
N ASP A 101 9.37 2.81 8.73
CA ASP A 101 10.78 3.16 8.92
C ASP A 101 11.49 3.28 7.55
N ALA A 102 11.18 2.42 6.58
CA ALA A 102 11.71 2.51 5.22
C ALA A 102 11.23 3.78 4.49
N CYS A 103 9.95 4.15 4.61
CA CYS A 103 9.43 5.37 4.01
C CYS A 103 10.03 6.65 4.65
N ALA A 104 10.35 6.60 5.94
CA ALA A 104 10.93 7.73 6.65
C ALA A 104 12.44 7.93 6.37
N ALA A 105 13.11 6.94 5.77
CA ALA A 105 14.54 6.95 5.50
C ALA A 105 14.91 7.26 4.03
N ASP A 106 13.93 7.38 3.13
CA ASP A 106 14.10 7.73 1.70
C ASP A 106 14.21 9.25 1.49
#